data_AF-A0A1I7VF84-F1
#
_entry.id   AF-A0A1I7VF84-F1
#
_cell.length_a   1.000
_cell.length_b   1.000
_cell.length_c   1.000
_cell.angle_alpha   90.00
_cell.angle_beta   90.00
_cell.angle_gamma   90.00
#
_symmetry.space_group_name_H-M   'P 1'
#
loop_
_entity.id
_entity.type
_entity.pdbx_description
1 polymer ?
#
loop_
_entity_poly.entity_id
_entity_poly.type
_entity_poly.pdbx_seq_one_letter_code
_entity_poly.pdbx_strand_id
1 'polypeptide(L)'
;MKHDNWEVYESLDDGSDGGNQFSRTNMKICRFCYVEGSDERGWLRPCKCSGSMLWVHKQCFNSWLGKASGRSRIQCQICRFRYKKVLLLKPWKEWCLPDFHLSFVDVLELLFDAFFIYRMKFVHTINKPTSIVIRILRTSYIFHRFGFYVRAFSAVASSFFSVVIIDAV
;
A
#
# COMPACT_ATOMS: atom_id res chain seq x y z
N MET A 1 -39.16 -32.27 -2.89
CA MET A 1 -39.52 -32.58 -1.49
C MET A 1 -38.36 -33.41 -0.96
N LYS A 2 -37.36 -32.79 -0.31
CA LYS A 2 -37.24 -32.63 1.16
C LYS A 2 -37.39 -34.01 1.85
N HIS A 3 -36.41 -34.57 2.54
CA HIS A 3 -35.62 -34.03 3.66
C HIS A 3 -34.29 -34.84 3.76
N ASP A 4 -33.14 -34.20 3.89
CA ASP A 4 -32.47 -33.76 5.14
C ASP A 4 -32.08 -34.93 6.06
N ASN A 5 -30.81 -35.34 6.00
CA ASN A 5 -30.20 -36.23 6.97
C ASN A 5 -29.17 -35.43 7.78
N TRP A 6 -29.66 -34.73 8.81
CA TRP A 6 -28.86 -34.14 9.89
C TRP A 6 -29.39 -34.74 11.18
N GLU A 7 -28.75 -35.82 11.65
CA GLU A 7 -28.96 -36.34 13.00
C GLU A 7 -27.64 -36.92 13.50
N VAL A 8 -26.75 -36.06 14.01
CA VAL A 8 -25.78 -36.47 15.02
C VAL A 8 -25.59 -35.31 16.00
N TYR A 9 -26.57 -35.10 16.88
CA TYR A 9 -26.32 -34.46 18.17
C TYR A 9 -27.41 -34.83 19.18
N GLU A 10 -27.15 -35.86 19.99
CA GLU A 10 -27.52 -36.00 21.41
C GLU A 10 -27.21 -37.44 21.80
N SER A 11 -26.27 -37.70 22.70
CA SER A 11 -26.51 -38.01 24.13
C SER A 11 -25.21 -38.70 24.62
N LEU A 12 -24.76 -38.74 25.87
CA LEU A 12 -25.14 -38.24 27.19
C LEU A 12 -23.93 -38.54 28.13
N ASP A 13 -24.06 -38.14 29.40
CA ASP A 13 -23.32 -38.58 30.60
C ASP A 13 -21.96 -37.93 30.90
N ASP A 14 -21.53 -37.73 32.14
CA ASP A 14 -22.08 -37.59 33.51
C ASP A 14 -20.83 -37.29 34.36
N GLY A 15 -20.97 -36.59 35.48
CA GLY A 15 -20.06 -36.57 36.63
C GLY A 15 -18.53 -36.61 36.47
N SER A 16 -17.88 -35.48 36.78
CA SER A 16 -16.62 -35.33 37.56
C SER A 16 -15.37 -36.16 37.21
N ASP A 17 -14.30 -35.50 36.75
CA ASP A 17 -13.00 -35.33 37.45
C ASP A 17 -11.97 -34.67 36.50
N GLY A 18 -10.92 -34.09 37.09
CA GLY A 18 -9.98 -33.14 36.53
C GLY A 18 -9.37 -33.43 35.16
N GLY A 19 -9.12 -32.33 34.44
CA GLY A 19 -8.00 -32.24 33.50
C GLY A 19 -8.37 -32.30 32.03
N ASN A 20 -8.95 -31.22 31.50
CA ASN A 20 -8.22 -30.30 30.61
C ASN A 20 -9.18 -29.17 30.29
N GLN A 21 -8.94 -28.00 30.87
CA GLN A 21 -9.54 -26.79 30.35
C GLN A 21 -9.07 -26.65 28.90
N PHE A 22 -9.89 -27.05 27.92
CA PHE A 22 -9.85 -26.38 26.63
C PHE A 22 -10.35 -24.96 26.86
N SER A 23 -9.46 -24.20 27.49
CA SER A 23 -9.44 -22.77 27.46
C SER A 23 -9.60 -22.42 25.99
N ARG A 24 -10.80 -21.99 25.60
CA ARG A 24 -11.08 -21.28 24.34
C ARG A 24 -10.39 -19.90 24.40
N THR A 25 -9.15 -19.87 24.85
CA THR A 25 -8.30 -18.72 24.93
C THR A 25 -7.62 -18.59 23.58
N ASN A 26 -8.16 -17.67 22.78
CA ASN A 26 -7.30 -16.80 21.99
C ASN A 26 -6.55 -17.45 20.82
N MET A 27 -7.11 -18.49 20.19
CA MET A 27 -6.58 -19.00 18.92
C MET A 27 -6.78 -17.93 17.84
N LYS A 28 -5.72 -17.22 17.47
CA LYS A 28 -5.74 -16.22 16.40
C LYS A 28 -5.87 -16.95 15.06
N ILE A 29 -7.01 -16.80 14.40
CA ILE A 29 -7.26 -17.35 13.06
C ILE A 29 -7.22 -16.20 12.05
N CYS A 30 -6.51 -16.39 10.93
CA CYS A 30 -6.45 -15.37 9.89
C CYS A 30 -7.76 -15.27 9.11
N ARG A 31 -8.34 -14.05 9.02
CA ARG A 31 -9.61 -13.80 8.30
C ARG A 31 -9.62 -14.20 6.80
N PHE A 32 -8.46 -14.25 6.14
CA PHE A 32 -8.40 -14.49 4.68
C PHE A 32 -8.07 -15.92 4.29
N CYS A 33 -7.19 -16.58 5.05
CA CYS A 33 -6.77 -17.95 4.74
C CYS A 33 -7.33 -18.99 5.71
N TYR A 34 -7.98 -18.57 6.80
CA TYR A 34 -8.58 -19.45 7.82
C TYR A 34 -7.59 -20.43 8.47
N VAL A 35 -6.29 -20.14 8.35
CA VAL A 35 -5.20 -20.93 8.95
C VAL A 35 -4.79 -20.28 10.26
N GLU A 36 -4.65 -21.12 11.29
CA GLU A 36 -4.00 -20.79 12.56
C GLU A 36 -2.49 -20.70 12.36
N GLY A 37 -1.84 -19.75 13.01
CA GLY A 37 -0.43 -19.46 12.73
C GLY A 37 0.38 -19.13 13.98
N SER A 38 1.63 -19.60 13.98
CA SER A 38 2.68 -19.11 14.89
C SER A 38 3.01 -17.64 14.57
N ASP A 39 3.58 -16.92 15.54
CA ASP A 39 3.94 -15.49 15.41
C ASP A 39 4.96 -15.21 14.29
N GLU A 40 5.61 -16.24 13.73
CA GLU A 40 6.62 -16.15 12.67
C GLU A 40 6.12 -15.50 11.38
N ARG A 41 4.83 -15.65 11.04
CA ARG A 41 4.26 -15.08 9.80
C ARG A 41 3.91 -13.58 9.91
N GLY A 42 4.09 -12.99 11.09
CA GLY A 42 3.80 -11.59 11.38
C GLY A 42 2.30 -11.30 11.33
N TRP A 43 1.67 -11.26 12.50
CA TRP A 43 0.27 -10.86 12.64
C TRP A 43 0.10 -9.35 12.51
N LEU A 44 -1.09 -8.94 12.07
CA LEU A 44 -1.52 -7.56 11.93
C LEU A 44 -3.00 -7.45 12.31
N ARG A 45 -3.34 -6.33 12.95
CA ARG A 45 -4.68 -5.86 13.28
C ARG A 45 -4.99 -4.61 12.44
N PRO A 46 -5.45 -4.75 11.19
CA PRO A 46 -5.58 -3.61 10.29
C PRO A 46 -6.73 -2.66 10.68
N CYS A 47 -7.67 -3.10 11.51
CA CYS A 47 -8.84 -2.30 11.89
C CYS A 47 -9.33 -2.62 13.29
N LYS A 48 -10.30 -1.85 13.78
CA LYS A 48 -10.90 -1.98 15.13
C LYS A 48 -12.05 -2.98 15.22
N CYS A 49 -12.14 -3.95 14.31
CA CYS A 49 -13.12 -5.04 14.40
C CYS A 49 -12.81 -5.95 15.60
N SER A 50 -13.83 -6.62 16.15
CA SER A 50 -13.70 -7.56 17.27
C SER A 50 -13.77 -9.02 16.80
N GLY A 51 -13.35 -9.95 17.68
CA GLY A 51 -13.40 -11.39 17.43
C GLY A 51 -12.38 -11.88 16.40
N SER A 52 -12.70 -12.97 15.70
CA SER A 52 -11.84 -13.59 14.67
C SER A 52 -11.57 -12.70 13.46
N MET A 53 -12.41 -11.68 13.22
CA MET A 53 -12.22 -10.72 12.11
C MET A 53 -11.09 -9.71 12.35
N LEU A 54 -10.49 -9.70 13.54
CA LEU A 54 -9.46 -8.76 13.96
C LEU A 54 -8.05 -9.13 13.47
N TRP A 55 -7.74 -10.42 13.35
CA TRP A 55 -6.38 -10.93 13.11
C TRP A 55 -6.19 -11.36 11.66
N VAL A 56 -5.10 -10.90 11.05
CA VAL A 56 -4.69 -11.29 9.69
C VAL A 56 -3.17 -11.40 9.60
N HIS A 57 -2.68 -12.28 8.76
CA HIS A 57 -1.26 -12.28 8.39
C HIS A 57 -0.93 -11.06 7.51
N LYS A 58 0.24 -10.45 7.70
CA LYS A 58 0.73 -9.32 6.88
C LYS A 58 0.70 -9.64 5.38
N GLN A 59 1.14 -10.85 4.99
CA GLN A 59 1.16 -11.29 3.59
C GLN A 59 -0.25 -11.47 3.00
N CYS A 60 -1.18 -12.07 3.77
CA CYS A 60 -2.57 -12.24 3.35
C CYS A 60 -3.26 -10.88 3.16
N PHE A 61 -3.03 -9.95 4.08
CA PHE A 61 -3.59 -8.60 3.97
C PHE A 61 -3.04 -7.83 2.76
N ASN A 62 -1.72 -7.90 2.52
CA ASN A 62 -1.10 -7.26 1.35
C ASN A 62 -1.62 -7.84 0.03
N SER A 63 -1.78 -9.16 -0.05
CA SER A 63 -2.35 -9.83 -1.22
C SER A 63 -3.80 -9.42 -1.47
N TRP A 64 -4.59 -9.33 -0.39
CA TRP A 64 -5.96 -8.83 -0.46
C TRP A 64 -6.00 -7.36 -0.91
N LEU A 65 -5.10 -6.52 -0.39
CA LEU A 65 -5.00 -5.09 -0.75
C LEU A 65 -4.67 -4.88 -2.23
N GLY A 66 -3.81 -5.74 -2.80
CA GLY A 66 -3.49 -5.74 -4.22
C GLY A 66 -4.72 -5.98 -5.10
N LYS A 67 -5.61 -6.87 -4.67
CA LYS A 67 -6.87 -7.20 -5.38
C LYS A 67 -8.02 -6.25 -5.05
N ALA A 68 -7.99 -5.60 -3.89
CA ALA A 68 -9.03 -4.69 -3.44
C ALA A 68 -9.04 -3.39 -4.28
N SER A 69 -10.23 -2.97 -4.70
CA SER A 69 -10.47 -1.73 -5.45
C SER A 69 -11.22 -0.69 -4.61
N GLY A 70 -11.11 0.58 -5.00
CA GLY A 70 -11.87 1.69 -4.41
C GLY A 70 -11.69 1.84 -2.89
N ARG A 71 -12.81 2.01 -2.17
CA ARG A 71 -12.81 2.28 -0.72
C ARG A 71 -12.26 1.12 0.10
N SER A 72 -12.39 -0.12 -0.37
CA SER A 72 -11.90 -1.32 0.35
C SER A 72 -10.38 -1.34 0.50
N ARG A 73 -9.63 -0.66 -0.37
CA ARG A 73 -8.16 -0.52 -0.25
C ARG A 73 -7.73 0.52 0.82
N ILE A 74 -8.67 1.34 1.28
CA ILE A 74 -8.38 2.51 2.12
C ILE A 74 -8.97 2.31 3.52
N GLN A 75 -10.10 1.62 3.65
CA GLN A 75 -10.78 1.40 4.91
C GLN A 75 -11.45 0.03 4.99
N CYS A 76 -11.65 -0.43 6.22
CA CYS A 76 -12.42 -1.65 6.49
C CYS A 76 -13.87 -1.49 6.04
N GLN A 77 -14.42 -2.50 5.36
CA GLN A 77 -15.82 -2.48 4.91
C GLN A 77 -16.83 -2.65 6.05
N ILE A 78 -16.40 -3.22 7.19
CA ILE A 78 -17.26 -3.47 8.36
C ILE A 78 -17.28 -2.26 9.28
N CYS A 79 -16.14 -1.95 9.90
CA CYS A 79 -16.06 -0.87 10.89
C CYS A 79 -15.70 0.51 10.30
N ARG A 80 -15.50 0.61 8.98
CA ARG A 80 -15.11 1.85 8.26
C ARG A 80 -13.82 2.52 8.73
N PHE A 81 -13.05 1.86 9.60
CA PHE A 81 -11.75 2.35 10.05
C PHE A 81 -10.77 2.43 8.87
N ARG A 82 -10.10 3.59 8.70
CA ARG A 82 -9.07 3.79 7.68
C ARG A 82 -7.77 3.11 8.09
N TYR A 83 -7.20 2.33 7.18
CA TYR A 83 -5.94 1.62 7.44
C TYR A 83 -4.79 2.61 7.67
N LYS A 84 -4.03 2.43 8.76
CA LYS A 84 -2.85 3.23 9.06
C LYS A 84 -1.70 2.77 8.15
N LYS A 85 -1.28 3.63 7.22
CA LYS A 85 -0.18 3.40 6.28
C LYS A 85 1.00 4.26 6.69
N VAL A 86 2.19 3.67 6.75
CA VAL A 86 3.44 4.37 7.00
C VAL A 86 4.40 4.11 5.85
N LEU A 87 5.16 5.15 5.48
CA LEU A 87 6.26 5.03 4.54
C LEU A 87 7.50 4.63 5.33
N LEU A 88 8.06 3.48 5.00
CA LEU A 88 9.31 2.98 5.59
C LEU A 88 10.35 2.89 4.50
N LEU A 89 11.55 3.36 4.81
CA LEU A 89 12.73 3.14 3.99
C LEU A 89 13.03 1.65 3.98
N LYS A 90 13.19 1.06 2.80
CA LYS A 90 13.58 -0.33 2.67
C LYS A 90 14.99 -0.52 3.28
N PRO A 91 15.33 -1.72 3.78
CA PRO A 91 16.72 -2.05 4.09
C PRO A 91 17.61 -1.81 2.87
N TRP A 92 18.85 -1.37 3.09
CA TRP A 92 19.77 -0.98 2.02
C TRP A 92 20.06 -2.13 1.04
N LYS A 93 19.96 -3.37 1.51
CA LYS A 93 20.14 -4.59 0.71
C LYS A 93 19.03 -4.82 -0.34
N GLU A 94 17.86 -4.21 -0.13
CA GLU A 94 16.70 -4.32 -1.02
C GLU A 94 16.54 -3.10 -1.94
N TRP A 95 17.49 -2.16 -1.88
CA TRP A 95 17.48 -1.01 -2.78
C TRP A 95 17.91 -1.47 -4.16
N CYS A 96 17.00 -1.35 -5.11
CA CYS A 96 17.30 -1.53 -6.52
C CYS A 96 17.45 -0.15 -7.16
N LEU A 97 18.30 -0.07 -8.19
CA LEU A 97 18.26 1.07 -9.09
C LEU A 97 16.87 1.11 -9.73
N PRO A 98 16.18 2.28 -9.75
CA PRO A 98 14.90 2.39 -10.41
C PRO A 98 15.07 1.99 -11.87
N ASP A 99 14.18 1.14 -12.37
CA ASP A 99 14.16 0.81 -13.79
C ASP A 99 13.59 2.00 -14.55
N PHE A 100 14.48 2.92 -14.86
CA PHE A 100 14.20 4.00 -15.77
C PHE A 100 14.32 3.44 -17.18
N HIS A 101 13.21 2.92 -17.69
CA HIS A 101 13.04 2.68 -19.12
C HIS A 101 12.92 4.04 -19.86
N LEU A 102 13.95 4.88 -19.73
CA LEU A 102 14.11 6.15 -20.41
C LEU A 102 14.21 5.84 -21.89
N SER A 103 13.13 6.10 -22.61
CA SER A 103 13.17 6.05 -24.06
C SER A 103 14.08 7.16 -24.59
N PHE A 104 14.55 7.00 -25.83
CA PHE A 104 15.26 8.08 -26.52
C PHE A 104 14.47 9.39 -26.53
N VAL A 105 13.13 9.31 -26.58
CA VAL A 105 12.24 10.47 -26.48
C VAL A 105 12.38 11.14 -25.13
N ASP A 106 12.39 10.39 -24.02
CA ASP A 106 12.55 10.94 -22.67
C ASP A 106 13.93 11.62 -22.48
N VAL A 107 14.99 11.06 -23.09
CA VAL A 107 16.34 11.65 -23.05
C VAL A 107 16.40 12.95 -23.84
N LEU A 108 15.90 12.95 -25.08
CA LEU A 108 15.80 14.18 -25.86
C LEU A 108 14.93 15.22 -25.15
N GLU A 109 13.84 14.77 -24.52
CA GLU A 109 12.95 15.60 -23.73
C GLU A 109 13.75 16.32 -22.62
N LEU A 110 14.48 15.58 -21.79
CA LEU A 110 15.34 16.14 -20.73
C LEU A 110 16.41 17.11 -21.26
N LEU A 111 17.03 16.81 -22.41
CA LEU A 111 18.02 17.69 -23.03
C LEU A 111 17.41 19.00 -23.53
N PHE A 112 16.22 18.94 -24.14
CA PHE A 112 15.47 20.14 -24.50
C PHE A 112 15.10 20.95 -23.26
N ASP A 113 14.69 20.33 -22.16
CA ASP A 113 14.42 21.02 -20.88
C ASP A 113 15.63 21.77 -20.36
N ALA A 114 16.77 21.08 -20.27
CA ALA A 114 18.02 21.68 -19.81
C ALA A 114 18.43 22.85 -20.72
N PHE A 115 18.30 22.67 -22.04
CA PHE A 115 18.57 23.71 -23.03
C PHE A 115 17.63 24.92 -22.88
N PHE A 116 16.31 24.70 -22.77
CA PHE A 116 15.34 25.78 -22.57
C PHE A 116 15.60 26.50 -21.23
N ILE A 117 15.82 25.78 -20.12
CA ILE A 117 16.12 26.41 -18.82
C ILE A 117 17.40 27.24 -18.90
N TYR A 118 18.45 26.70 -19.54
CA TYR A 118 19.73 27.39 -19.74
C TYR A 118 19.58 28.63 -20.62
N ARG A 119 18.93 28.52 -21.78
CA ARG A 119 18.69 29.63 -22.71
C ARG A 119 17.78 30.70 -22.12
N MET A 120 16.73 30.31 -21.39
CA MET A 120 15.84 31.25 -20.72
C MET A 120 16.54 31.99 -19.58
N LYS A 121 17.44 31.33 -18.83
CA LYS A 121 18.31 32.01 -17.85
C LYS A 121 19.29 32.97 -18.54
N PHE A 122 19.89 32.56 -19.66
CA PHE A 122 20.80 33.38 -20.44
C PHE A 122 20.12 34.64 -21.00
N VAL A 123 18.92 34.48 -21.57
CA VAL A 123 18.09 35.61 -22.05
C VAL A 123 17.70 36.55 -20.89
N HIS A 124 17.44 36.02 -19.69
CA HIS A 124 17.15 36.84 -18.50
C HIS A 124 18.36 37.61 -17.96
N THR A 125 19.58 37.07 -18.15
CA THR A 125 20.83 37.75 -17.75
C THR A 125 21.20 38.88 -18.71
N ILE A 126 20.92 38.74 -20.00
CA ILE A 126 21.26 39.76 -21.02
C ILE A 126 20.14 40.78 -21.22
N ASN A 127 18.87 40.39 -21.05
CA ASN A 127 17.70 41.27 -21.19
C ASN A 127 16.86 41.30 -19.91
N LYS A 128 16.82 42.44 -19.21
CA LYS A 128 15.74 42.79 -18.26
C LYS A 128 14.74 43.73 -18.95
N PRO A 129 13.42 43.66 -18.69
CA PRO A 129 12.62 42.61 -18.08
C PRO A 129 11.85 41.79 -19.14
N THR A 130 11.84 40.47 -19.02
CA THR A 130 11.08 39.59 -19.92
C THR A 130 9.58 39.70 -19.65
N SER A 131 8.83 40.04 -20.70
CA SER A 131 7.36 40.12 -20.77
C SER A 131 6.64 38.98 -20.02
N ILE A 132 5.47 39.28 -19.46
CA ILE A 132 4.54 38.33 -18.81
C ILE A 132 4.31 37.07 -19.65
N VAL A 133 4.35 37.20 -20.98
CA VAL A 133 4.18 36.09 -21.94
C VAL A 133 5.23 35.00 -21.74
N ILE A 134 6.51 35.37 -21.55
CA ILE A 134 7.60 34.42 -21.31
C ILE A 134 7.38 33.63 -20.01
N ARG A 135 6.84 34.28 -18.98
CA ARG A 135 6.53 33.63 -17.70
C ARG A 135 5.42 32.59 -17.85
N ILE A 136 4.36 32.93 -18.59
CA ILE A 136 3.22 32.03 -18.85
C ILE A 136 3.64 30.82 -19.70
N LEU A 137 4.44 31.05 -20.76
CA LEU A 137 4.94 29.96 -21.61
C LEU A 137 5.82 28.99 -20.81
N ARG A 138 6.68 29.51 -19.94
CA ARG A 138 7.54 28.69 -19.09
C ARG A 138 6.76 27.87 -18.07
N THR A 139 5.76 28.46 -17.41
CA THR A 139 4.93 27.73 -16.45
C THR A 139 4.08 26.67 -17.16
N SER A 140 3.43 27.01 -18.28
CA SER A 140 2.66 26.07 -19.10
C SER A 140 3.48 24.85 -19.53
N TYR A 141 4.73 25.08 -19.96
CA TYR A 141 5.65 24.02 -20.33
C TYR A 141 6.06 23.12 -19.15
N ILE A 142 6.35 23.70 -17.98
CA ILE A 142 6.62 22.92 -16.75
C ILE A 142 5.40 22.09 -16.35
N PHE A 143 4.18 22.64 -16.48
CA PHE A 143 2.94 21.92 -16.21
C PHE A 143 2.72 20.75 -17.18
N HIS A 144 3.00 20.93 -18.48
CA HIS A 144 2.93 19.84 -19.45
C HIS A 144 3.89 18.70 -19.09
N ARG A 145 5.09 19.03 -18.60
CA ARG A 145 6.10 18.06 -18.20
C ARG A 145 5.96 17.54 -16.77
N PHE A 146 5.05 18.11 -15.97
CA PHE A 146 4.77 17.66 -14.61
C PHE A 146 4.46 16.16 -14.56
N GLY A 147 3.73 15.63 -15.55
CA GLY A 147 3.44 14.20 -15.64
C GLY A 147 4.69 13.32 -15.78
N PHE A 148 5.71 13.76 -16.54
CA PHE A 148 6.99 13.06 -16.64
C PHE A 148 7.73 13.07 -15.30
N TYR A 149 7.85 14.24 -14.66
CA TYR A 149 8.51 14.37 -13.36
C TYR A 149 7.83 13.55 -12.27
N VAL A 150 6.49 13.50 -12.25
CA VAL A 150 5.74 12.66 -11.31
C VAL A 150 6.01 11.18 -11.52
N ARG A 151 6.06 10.70 -12.77
CA ARG A 151 6.39 9.30 -13.08
C ARG A 151 7.82 8.96 -12.65
N ALA A 152 8.79 9.81 -12.99
CA ALA A 152 10.19 9.63 -12.59
C ALA A 152 10.34 9.63 -11.06
N PHE A 153 9.74 10.60 -10.37
CA PHE A 153 9.74 10.65 -8.91
C PHE A 153 9.09 9.42 -8.29
N SER A 154 7.97 8.96 -8.83
CA SER A 154 7.28 7.76 -8.33
C SER A 154 8.14 6.50 -8.47
N ALA A 155 8.88 6.36 -9.57
CA ALA A 155 9.79 5.23 -9.81
C ALA A 155 11.00 5.26 -8.84
N VAL A 156 11.54 6.45 -8.58
CA VAL A 156 12.55 6.66 -7.53
C VAL A 156 11.97 6.28 -6.17
N ALA A 157 10.82 6.84 -5.81
CA ALA A 157 10.20 6.64 -4.51
C ALA A 157 9.89 5.16 -4.24
N SER A 158 9.41 4.40 -5.22
CA SER A 158 9.15 2.96 -5.05
C SER A 158 10.42 2.11 -4.87
N SER A 159 11.57 2.61 -5.32
CA SER A 159 12.87 1.95 -5.18
C SER A 159 13.41 2.05 -3.76
N PHE A 160 13.22 3.20 -3.10
CA PHE A 160 13.72 3.44 -1.75
C PHE A 160 12.69 3.18 -0.66
N PHE A 161 11.42 3.47 -0.91
CA PHE A 161 10.36 3.41 0.08
C PHE A 161 9.42 2.24 -0.17
N SER A 162 8.93 1.69 0.93
CA SER A 162 7.84 0.72 0.97
C SER A 162 6.68 1.29 1.80
N VAL A 163 5.45 1.08 1.33
CA VAL A 163 4.26 1.41 2.11
C VAL A 163 3.89 0.19 2.94
N VAL A 164 3.97 0.30 4.26
CA VAL A 164 3.60 -0.79 5.18
C VAL A 164 2.37 -0.36 5.98
N ILE A 165 1.51 -1.33 6.30
CA ILE A 165 0.33 -1.11 7.14
C ILE A 165 0.66 -1.56 8.55
N ILE A 166 0.35 -0.70 9.51
CA ILE A 166 0.58 -0.91 10.94
C ILE A 166 -0.74 -1.16 11.67
N ASP A 167 -0.63 -1.68 12.89
CA ASP A 167 -1.77 -2.01 13.72
C ASP A 167 -2.66 -0.81 14.02
N ALA A 168 -3.97 -1.06 14.00
CA ALA A 168 -4.97 -0.17 14.55
C ALA A 168 -4.91 -0.25 16.08
N VAL A 169 -3.94 0.46 16.66
CA VAL A 169 -3.97 0.87 18.08
C VAL A 169 -5.31 1.53 18.40
#